data_AF-W5M920-F1
#
_entry.id   AF-W5M920-F1
#
_cell.length_a   1.000
_cell.length_b   1.000
_cell.length_c   1.000
_cell.angle_alpha   90.00
_cell.angle_beta   90.00
_cell.angle_gamma   90.00
#
_symmetry.space_group_name_H-M   'P 1'
#
loop_
_entity.id
_entity.type
_entity.pdbx_description
1 polymer ?
#
loop_
_entity_poly.entity_id
_entity_poly.type
_entity_poly.pdbx_seq_one_letter_code
_entity_poly.pdbx_strand_id
1 'polypeptide(L)'
;MEQRSVSVWPRLEPFLLGVLPAAPPAKFSMHYLRKMAAYVRARTREGCFPRLHWPLWRHIACGKLQLPEDTAWLYFETCDLLAPRPSEERLEWAEAVSQCGSVEELDKLRYKLSVDTLQFLLFLYIQQLNRVSLRTSLIGEEWPSPRSRSRSPSPDRDAKTAAQNKNWDDQAHLSFIQTHLSDLLELVLEPEQLGGPGQAVHDSQVSAEALRGLSFLLEGSLSRGRAVHGLHELLGWGPLQAQAGYSALTHSFSLPRLQAWLRESLTANPFGTTACLRSGKKLAWAQQVDGAMKRAKIARNTHIAPPGSRVVLMSQVYRQTVAKDSEKLAGANVKLHRCSEAYIYLLTPLRSVSVEKCRNTTVVLGPVQSTVHVQSCEDVCVVCVAGRLSVGASSRCTFHALTPTRPLLLPGNEALTLAPFHTHYPSLEDHMASVGLAVVPSSWDQPLLLGSEGPLGNPPYRLLPPSEFCPLVVPFEMEGDTTEIPGGLPPQYQKALTAREQRVQNWQRTVKEAKLNKEQRRQFQALVEQKFHEWLLESGHRQQLDSLIPAPPETKQAAG
;
A
#
# COMPACT_ATOMS: atom_id res chain seq x y z
N MET A 1 27.13 -23.94 25.70
CA MET A 1 27.00 -23.47 24.31
C MET A 1 25.52 -23.32 24.02
N GLU A 2 25.00 -22.09 23.93
CA GLU A 2 23.61 -21.88 23.52
C GLU A 2 23.45 -22.37 22.07
N GLN A 3 22.61 -23.38 21.84
CA GLN A 3 22.21 -23.77 20.49
C GLN A 3 21.55 -22.56 19.82
N ARG A 4 22.26 -21.93 18.88
CA ARG A 4 21.72 -20.86 18.04
C ARG A 4 20.65 -21.46 17.13
N SER A 5 19.39 -21.41 17.56
CA SER A 5 18.25 -21.85 16.77
C SER A 5 18.04 -20.90 15.59
N VAL A 6 18.05 -21.42 14.38
CA VAL A 6 17.77 -20.66 13.16
C VAL A 6 16.27 -20.49 13.03
N SER A 7 15.84 -19.30 12.64
CA SER A 7 14.45 -19.02 12.29
C SER A 7 14.41 -18.37 10.92
N VAL A 8 13.61 -18.95 10.02
CA VAL A 8 13.30 -18.42 8.68
C VAL A 8 11.82 -18.02 8.68
N TRP A 9 11.46 -16.94 7.99
CA TRP A 9 10.08 -16.49 7.91
C TRP A 9 9.78 -15.80 6.56
N PRO A 10 8.48 -15.68 6.19
CA PRO A 10 8.07 -14.93 5.00
C PRO A 10 8.35 -13.42 5.15
N ARG A 11 9.02 -12.84 4.15
CA ARG A 11 9.23 -11.38 4.05
C ARG A 11 7.90 -10.67 3.92
N LEU A 12 7.76 -9.52 4.58
CA LEU A 12 6.48 -8.80 4.61
C LEU A 12 6.14 -8.14 3.26
N GLU A 13 7.11 -7.46 2.64
CA GLU A 13 6.86 -6.56 1.50
C GLU A 13 6.28 -7.23 0.24
N PRO A 14 6.76 -8.40 -0.22
CA PRO A 14 6.20 -9.05 -1.41
C PRO A 14 4.71 -9.35 -1.27
N PHE A 15 4.28 -9.76 -0.08
CA PHE A 15 2.87 -10.05 0.18
C PHE A 15 2.07 -8.78 0.46
N LEU A 16 2.63 -7.85 1.22
CA LEU A 16 1.94 -6.62 1.59
C LEU A 16 1.69 -5.70 0.40
N LEU A 17 2.74 -5.45 -0.40
CA LEU A 17 2.77 -4.45 -1.46
C LEU A 17 2.64 -5.08 -2.86
N GLY A 18 3.04 -6.34 -3.01
CA GLY A 18 3.09 -7.01 -4.30
C GLY A 18 1.84 -7.78 -4.67
N VAL A 19 1.16 -8.40 -3.70
CA VAL A 19 -0.06 -9.16 -3.96
C VAL A 19 -1.21 -8.19 -4.20
N LEU A 20 -1.83 -8.25 -5.37
CA LEU A 20 -3.01 -7.44 -5.64
C LEU A 20 -4.21 -7.99 -4.84
N PRO A 21 -5.04 -7.14 -4.20
CA PRO A 21 -6.24 -7.58 -3.48
C PRO A 21 -7.41 -7.84 -4.45
N ALA A 22 -7.14 -8.65 -5.48
CA ALA A 22 -8.09 -9.12 -6.48
C ALA A 22 -7.85 -10.61 -6.78
N ALA A 23 -8.82 -11.27 -7.39
CA ALA A 23 -8.63 -12.64 -7.84
C ALA A 23 -7.51 -12.68 -8.91
N PRO A 24 -6.51 -13.58 -8.77
CA PRO A 24 -5.45 -13.68 -9.75
C PRO A 24 -5.99 -14.24 -11.08
N PRO A 25 -5.37 -13.89 -12.22
CA PRO A 25 -5.67 -14.53 -13.48
C PRO A 25 -5.55 -16.05 -13.39
N ALA A 26 -6.52 -16.79 -13.93
CA ALA A 26 -6.56 -18.26 -13.86
C ALA A 26 -5.28 -18.91 -14.45
N LYS A 27 -4.62 -18.23 -15.38
CA LYS A 27 -3.40 -18.68 -16.06
C LYS A 27 -2.11 -18.42 -15.26
N PHE A 28 -2.18 -17.93 -14.02
CA PHE A 28 -1.04 -17.93 -13.08
C PHE A 28 -0.89 -19.24 -12.31
N SER A 29 -1.45 -20.34 -12.82
CA SER A 29 -1.22 -21.69 -12.28
C SER A 29 0.23 -22.14 -12.48
N MET A 30 0.67 -23.08 -11.64
CA MET A 30 1.99 -23.70 -11.71
C MET A 30 2.35 -24.21 -13.13
N HIS A 31 1.39 -24.80 -13.84
CA HIS A 31 1.61 -25.31 -15.20
C HIS A 31 2.11 -24.24 -16.19
N TYR A 32 1.49 -23.06 -16.17
CA TYR A 32 1.85 -21.97 -17.08
C TYR A 32 3.14 -21.27 -16.64
N LEU A 33 3.36 -21.12 -15.33
CA LEU A 33 4.58 -20.52 -14.80
C LEU A 33 5.82 -21.40 -15.08
N ARG A 34 5.71 -22.74 -15.00
CA ARG A 34 6.78 -23.65 -15.44
C ARG A 34 7.08 -23.51 -16.94
N LYS A 35 6.03 -23.44 -17.78
CA LYS A 35 6.20 -23.21 -19.22
C LYS A 35 6.87 -21.87 -19.52
N MET A 36 6.51 -20.81 -18.79
CA MET A 36 7.15 -19.51 -18.88
C MET A 36 8.62 -19.59 -18.47
N ALA A 37 8.93 -20.22 -17.34
CA ALA A 37 10.31 -20.40 -16.87
C ALA A 37 11.17 -21.13 -17.90
N ALA A 38 10.68 -22.26 -18.45
CA ALA A 38 11.36 -23.02 -19.49
C ALA A 38 11.56 -22.19 -20.77
N TYR A 39 10.54 -21.43 -21.18
CA TYR A 39 10.60 -20.59 -22.38
C TYR A 39 11.64 -19.45 -22.26
N VAL A 40 11.68 -18.77 -21.11
CA VAL A 40 12.62 -17.67 -20.87
C VAL A 40 14.05 -18.20 -20.76
N ARG A 41 14.26 -19.31 -20.03
CA ARG A 41 15.58 -19.95 -19.88
C ARG A 41 16.12 -20.54 -21.20
N ALA A 42 15.27 -21.07 -22.07
CA ALA A 42 15.68 -21.51 -23.41
C ALA A 42 16.28 -20.36 -24.26
N ARG A 43 15.94 -19.11 -23.96
CA ARG A 43 16.42 -17.90 -24.62
C ARG A 43 17.52 -17.18 -23.84
N THR A 44 18.26 -17.88 -22.99
CA THR A 44 19.40 -17.30 -22.24
C THR A 44 20.43 -16.66 -23.18
N ARG A 45 20.67 -17.24 -24.37
CA ARG A 45 21.57 -16.68 -25.39
C ARG A 45 21.10 -15.35 -25.99
N GLU A 46 19.80 -15.06 -25.91
CA GLU A 46 19.19 -13.79 -26.32
C GLU A 46 19.20 -12.75 -25.17
N GLY A 47 19.87 -13.02 -24.04
CA GLY A 47 19.91 -12.13 -22.87
C GLY A 47 18.60 -12.08 -22.08
N CYS A 48 17.69 -13.04 -22.31
CA CYS A 48 16.37 -13.08 -21.68
C CYS A 48 16.37 -13.63 -20.25
N PHE A 49 17.50 -14.19 -19.80
CA PHE A 49 17.73 -14.69 -18.45
C PHE A 49 19.14 -14.24 -18.01
N PRO A 50 19.35 -13.80 -16.75
CA PRO A 50 18.42 -13.80 -15.61
C PRO A 50 17.42 -12.65 -15.57
N ARG A 51 17.52 -11.66 -16.47
CA ARG A 51 16.68 -10.46 -16.49
C ARG A 51 15.59 -10.55 -17.57
N LEU A 52 14.33 -10.52 -17.14
CA LEU A 52 13.16 -10.49 -18.02
C LEU A 52 12.80 -9.04 -18.40
N HIS A 53 12.86 -8.72 -19.68
CA HIS A 53 12.54 -7.39 -20.20
C HIS A 53 11.05 -7.25 -20.53
N TRP A 54 10.53 -6.02 -20.45
CA TRP A 54 9.12 -5.73 -20.76
C TRP A 54 8.63 -6.28 -22.11
N PRO A 55 9.35 -6.14 -23.25
CA PRO A 55 8.85 -6.64 -24.54
C PRO A 55 8.62 -8.15 -24.55
N LEU A 56 9.49 -8.92 -23.89
CA LEU A 56 9.35 -10.37 -23.79
C LEU A 56 8.19 -10.74 -22.86
N TRP A 57 8.05 -10.05 -21.73
CA TRP A 57 6.91 -10.25 -20.83
C TRP A 57 5.59 -9.90 -21.52
N ARG A 58 5.50 -8.75 -22.23
CA ARG A 58 4.33 -8.36 -23.04
C ARG A 58 3.97 -9.45 -24.05
N HIS A 59 4.96 -10.00 -24.75
CA HIS A 59 4.74 -11.11 -25.70
C HIS A 59 4.17 -12.36 -25.02
N ILE A 60 4.72 -12.76 -23.88
CA ILE A 60 4.26 -13.94 -23.13
C ILE A 60 2.85 -13.68 -22.56
N ALA A 61 2.67 -12.54 -21.89
CA ALA A 61 1.44 -12.16 -21.21
C ALA A 61 0.27 -11.97 -22.18
N CYS A 62 0.43 -11.14 -23.21
CA CYS A 62 -0.63 -10.86 -24.17
C CYS A 62 -0.81 -12.01 -25.17
N GLY A 63 0.28 -12.63 -25.63
CA GLY A 63 0.22 -13.68 -26.65
C GLY A 63 -0.17 -15.05 -26.08
N LYS A 64 0.56 -15.54 -25.07
CA LYS A 64 0.37 -16.90 -24.52
C LYS A 64 -0.62 -16.94 -23.37
N LEU A 65 -0.53 -15.99 -22.45
CA LEU A 65 -1.46 -15.90 -21.31
C LEU A 65 -2.75 -15.16 -21.67
N GLN A 66 -2.81 -14.46 -22.81
CA GLN A 66 -3.99 -13.66 -23.23
C GLN A 66 -4.46 -12.69 -22.14
N LEU A 67 -3.51 -12.08 -21.43
CA LEU A 67 -3.78 -11.00 -20.49
C LEU A 67 -3.93 -9.69 -21.26
N PRO A 68 -4.84 -8.79 -20.84
CA PRO A 68 -4.85 -7.42 -21.34
C PRO A 68 -3.49 -6.75 -21.08
N GLU A 69 -3.04 -5.91 -22.01
CA GLU A 69 -1.74 -5.25 -21.91
C GLU A 69 -1.60 -4.40 -20.65
N ASP A 70 -2.64 -3.64 -20.29
CA ASP A 70 -2.69 -2.87 -19.04
C ASP A 70 -2.51 -3.75 -17.80
N THR A 71 -3.09 -4.96 -17.81
CA THR A 71 -2.93 -5.92 -16.70
C THR A 71 -1.53 -6.51 -16.69
N ALA A 72 -0.96 -6.83 -17.84
CA ALA A 72 0.41 -7.31 -17.96
C ALA A 72 1.41 -6.25 -17.46
N TRP A 73 1.22 -4.99 -17.86
CA TRP A 73 2.01 -3.86 -17.41
C TRP A 73 1.89 -3.66 -15.91
N LEU A 74 0.67 -3.71 -15.37
CA LEU A 74 0.43 -3.60 -13.94
C LEU A 74 1.26 -4.60 -13.12
N TYR A 75 1.27 -5.89 -13.49
CA TYR A 75 2.07 -6.88 -12.77
C TYR A 75 3.58 -6.61 -12.87
N PHE A 76 4.05 -6.19 -14.05
CA PHE A 76 5.45 -5.85 -14.28
C PHE A 76 5.88 -4.63 -13.46
N GLU A 77 5.12 -3.54 -13.53
CA GLU A 77 5.31 -2.29 -12.78
C GLU A 77 5.21 -2.53 -11.26
N THR A 78 4.28 -3.37 -10.81
CA THR A 78 4.17 -3.75 -9.39
C THR A 78 5.42 -4.46 -8.89
N CYS A 79 5.94 -5.41 -9.66
CA CYS A 79 7.16 -6.10 -9.29
C CYS A 79 8.37 -5.15 -9.29
N ASP A 80 8.41 -4.21 -10.25
CA ASP A 80 9.47 -3.21 -10.31
C ASP A 80 9.43 -2.23 -9.13
N LEU A 81 8.24 -1.84 -8.66
CA LEU A 81 8.06 -1.02 -7.46
C LEU A 81 8.55 -1.70 -6.17
N LEU A 82 8.64 -3.04 -6.15
CA LEU A 82 9.21 -3.79 -5.03
C LEU A 82 10.75 -3.84 -5.07
N ALA A 83 11.35 -3.58 -6.23
CA ALA A 83 12.79 -3.61 -6.37
C ALA A 83 13.44 -2.47 -5.55
N PRO A 84 14.57 -2.75 -4.87
CA PRO A 84 15.31 -1.73 -4.12
C PRO A 84 16.04 -0.81 -5.10
N ARG A 85 15.33 0.19 -5.63
CA ARG A 85 15.92 1.29 -6.40
C ARG A 85 16.15 2.51 -5.50
N PRO A 86 17.29 3.21 -5.63
CA PRO A 86 17.51 4.48 -4.95
C PRO A 86 16.49 5.52 -5.42
N SER A 87 16.27 6.56 -4.60
CA SER A 87 15.36 7.66 -4.95
C SER A 87 15.80 8.39 -6.21
N GLU A 88 17.10 8.58 -6.41
CA GLU A 88 17.71 9.23 -7.59
C GLU A 88 17.28 8.55 -8.90
N GLU A 89 17.45 7.24 -9.03
CA GLU A 89 17.03 6.49 -10.24
C GLU A 89 15.52 6.60 -10.50
N ARG A 90 14.69 6.72 -9.45
CA ARG A 90 13.24 6.93 -9.63
C ARG A 90 12.91 8.34 -10.12
N LEU A 91 13.66 9.34 -9.67
CA LEU A 91 13.52 10.72 -10.13
C LEU A 91 13.99 10.85 -11.58
N GLU A 92 15.13 10.26 -11.94
CA GLU A 92 15.61 10.21 -13.33
C GLU A 92 14.59 9.52 -14.25
N TRP A 93 13.98 8.43 -13.78
CA TRP A 93 12.90 7.78 -14.51
C TRP A 93 11.68 8.69 -14.67
N ALA A 94 11.26 9.37 -13.61
CA ALA A 94 10.13 10.30 -13.66
C ALA A 94 10.41 11.47 -14.62
N GLU A 95 11.63 12.01 -14.61
CA GLU A 95 12.08 13.06 -15.53
C GLU A 95 12.03 12.56 -16.98
N ALA A 96 12.60 11.39 -17.26
CA ALA A 96 12.57 10.80 -18.61
C ALA A 96 11.14 10.56 -19.11
N VAL A 97 10.24 10.08 -18.24
CA VAL A 97 8.82 9.92 -18.59
C VAL A 97 8.15 11.27 -18.84
N SER A 98 8.47 12.30 -18.05
CA SER A 98 7.92 13.66 -18.22
C SER A 98 8.32 14.32 -19.54
N GLN A 99 9.49 13.94 -20.08
CA GLN A 99 10.01 14.42 -21.36
C GLN A 99 9.39 13.69 -22.58
N CYS A 100 8.67 12.59 -22.37
CA CYS A 100 7.99 11.88 -23.46
C CYS A 100 6.77 12.68 -23.93
N GLY A 101 6.79 13.13 -25.18
CA GLY A 101 5.66 13.83 -25.80
C GLY A 101 4.65 12.90 -26.47
N SER A 102 5.00 11.63 -26.65
CA SER A 102 4.19 10.64 -27.36
C SER A 102 4.14 9.27 -26.64
N VAL A 103 3.12 8.48 -26.94
CA VAL A 103 2.95 7.12 -26.40
C VAL A 103 4.07 6.20 -26.90
N GLU A 104 4.55 6.40 -28.13
CA GLU A 104 5.64 5.62 -28.72
C GLU A 104 6.98 5.87 -28.02
N GLU A 105 7.25 7.11 -27.59
CA GLU A 105 8.45 7.43 -26.79
C GLU A 105 8.39 6.79 -25.40
N LEU A 106 7.22 6.86 -24.76
CA LEU A 106 6.98 6.19 -23.49
C LEU A 106 7.21 4.68 -23.60
N ASP A 107 6.69 4.04 -24.66
CA ASP A 107 6.89 2.61 -24.89
C ASP A 107 8.36 2.27 -25.13
N LYS A 108 9.10 3.10 -25.87
CA LYS A 108 10.56 2.95 -26.03
C LYS A 108 11.30 3.04 -24.69
N LEU A 109 10.87 3.91 -23.76
CA LEU A 109 11.43 3.94 -22.41
C LEU A 109 11.10 2.67 -21.64
N ARG A 110 9.84 2.22 -21.68
CA ARG A 110 9.41 0.97 -21.03
C ARG A 110 10.21 -0.24 -21.52
N TYR A 111 10.67 -0.24 -22.77
CA TYR A 111 11.46 -1.35 -23.34
C TYR A 111 12.81 -1.53 -22.64
N LYS A 112 13.33 -0.48 -21.98
CA LYS A 112 14.58 -0.55 -21.20
C LYS A 112 14.40 -1.22 -19.84
N LEU A 113 13.16 -1.37 -19.37
CA LEU A 113 12.91 -1.95 -18.06
C LEU A 113 13.06 -3.47 -18.07
N SER A 114 13.65 -3.98 -17.00
CA SER A 114 13.80 -5.40 -16.75
C SER A 114 13.64 -5.74 -15.27
N VAL A 115 13.14 -6.93 -14.99
CA VAL A 115 13.01 -7.49 -13.65
C VAL A 115 13.80 -8.80 -13.55
N ASP A 116 14.17 -9.22 -12.34
CA ASP A 116 14.74 -10.54 -12.14
C ASP A 116 13.70 -11.62 -12.44
N THR A 117 14.04 -12.57 -13.32
CA THR A 117 13.09 -13.57 -13.83
C THR A 117 12.58 -14.48 -12.72
N LEU A 118 13.44 -14.91 -11.80
CA LEU A 118 13.07 -15.84 -10.73
C LEU A 118 12.20 -15.11 -9.70
N GLN A 119 12.57 -13.90 -9.32
CA GLN A 119 11.75 -13.07 -8.43
C GLN A 119 10.39 -12.77 -9.05
N PHE A 120 10.34 -12.50 -10.36
CA PHE A 120 9.09 -12.25 -11.07
C PHE A 120 8.19 -13.49 -11.14
N LEU A 121 8.75 -14.68 -11.38
CA LEU A 121 7.98 -15.94 -11.34
C LEU A 121 7.38 -16.20 -9.96
N LEU A 122 8.18 -16.00 -8.90
CA LEU A 122 7.71 -16.10 -7.51
C LEU A 122 6.63 -15.05 -7.21
N PHE A 123 6.83 -13.81 -7.65
CA PHE A 123 5.88 -12.72 -7.53
C PHE A 123 4.53 -13.02 -8.21
N LEU A 124 4.54 -13.59 -9.41
CA LEU A 124 3.31 -14.02 -10.10
C LEU A 124 2.62 -15.18 -9.37
N TYR A 125 3.40 -16.11 -8.80
CA TYR A 125 2.84 -17.25 -8.07
C TYR A 125 2.15 -16.83 -6.77
N ILE A 126 2.74 -15.91 -5.99
CA ILE A 126 2.15 -15.46 -4.71
C ILE A 126 0.83 -14.69 -4.86
N GLN A 127 0.47 -14.25 -6.07
CA GLN A 127 -0.86 -13.68 -6.36
C GLN A 127 -1.99 -14.65 -6.02
N GLN A 128 -1.69 -15.96 -5.93
CA GLN A 128 -2.62 -16.99 -5.47
C GLN A 128 -3.07 -16.85 -4.01
N LEU A 129 -2.43 -16.01 -3.18
CA LEU A 129 -2.83 -15.76 -1.79
C LEU A 129 -4.31 -15.37 -1.67
N ASN A 130 -4.77 -14.50 -2.56
CA ASN A 130 -6.14 -13.98 -2.59
C ASN A 130 -7.09 -14.83 -3.47
N ARG A 131 -6.65 -16.01 -3.92
CA ARG A 131 -7.53 -16.95 -4.63
C ARG A 131 -8.60 -17.47 -3.67
N VAL A 132 -9.87 -17.24 -4.03
CA VAL A 132 -11.02 -17.73 -3.28
C VAL A 132 -11.10 -19.26 -3.43
N SER A 133 -11.01 -19.99 -2.32
CA SER A 133 -11.19 -21.45 -2.27
C SER A 133 -12.52 -21.78 -1.60
N LEU A 134 -13.42 -22.43 -2.34
CA LEU A 134 -14.72 -22.86 -1.81
C LEU A 134 -14.60 -23.94 -0.71
N ARG A 135 -13.46 -24.64 -0.63
CA ARG A 135 -13.21 -25.67 0.41
C ARG A 135 -13.05 -25.07 1.81
N THR A 136 -12.49 -23.87 1.92
CA THR A 136 -12.31 -23.16 3.21
C THR A 136 -13.61 -22.58 3.76
N SER A 137 -14.62 -22.33 2.91
CA SER A 137 -15.93 -21.84 3.32
C SER A 137 -16.82 -22.92 3.97
N LEU A 138 -16.49 -24.21 3.77
CA LEU A 138 -17.30 -25.34 4.23
C LEU A 138 -16.96 -25.85 5.65
N ILE A 139 -15.88 -25.35 6.26
CA ILE A 139 -15.41 -25.83 7.58
C ILE A 139 -15.95 -24.94 8.73
N GLY A 140 -16.73 -23.90 8.45
CA GLY A 140 -17.10 -22.89 9.45
C GLY A 140 -18.57 -22.52 9.62
N GLU A 141 -19.51 -23.00 8.79
CA GLU A 141 -20.93 -22.64 8.96
C GLU A 141 -21.82 -23.88 8.94
N GLU A 142 -22.39 -24.21 10.11
CA GLU A 142 -23.48 -25.17 10.25
C GLU A 142 -24.64 -24.79 9.31
N TRP A 143 -25.11 -25.77 8.55
CA TRP A 143 -26.31 -25.65 7.73
C TRP A 143 -27.50 -25.17 8.58
N PRO A 144 -28.26 -24.14 8.15
CA PRO A 144 -29.39 -23.65 8.91
C PRO A 144 -30.49 -24.71 8.99
N SER A 145 -30.71 -25.24 10.20
CA SER A 145 -31.81 -26.15 10.47
C SER A 145 -33.17 -25.42 10.38
N PRO A 146 -34.27 -26.08 9.98
CA PRO A 146 -35.53 -25.42 9.61
C PRO A 146 -36.33 -24.79 10.76
N ARG A 147 -35.79 -24.68 11.98
CA ARG A 147 -36.57 -24.34 13.19
C ARG A 147 -36.33 -22.96 13.81
N SER A 148 -35.56 -22.07 13.19
CA SER A 148 -35.37 -20.70 13.70
C SER A 148 -35.88 -19.61 12.77
N ARG A 149 -37.19 -19.64 12.45
CA ARG A 149 -37.90 -18.46 11.94
C ARG A 149 -38.53 -17.69 13.11
N SER A 150 -37.80 -16.73 13.69
CA SER A 150 -38.37 -15.50 14.29
C SER A 150 -37.31 -14.65 15.01
N ARG A 151 -36.72 -13.66 14.31
CA ARG A 151 -36.46 -12.29 14.80
C ARG A 151 -35.63 -11.52 13.76
N SER A 152 -36.21 -10.38 13.33
CA SER A 152 -35.65 -9.14 12.77
C SER A 152 -34.34 -9.16 11.94
N PRO A 153 -34.27 -8.46 10.79
CA PRO A 153 -33.07 -8.37 9.98
C PRO A 153 -32.05 -7.42 10.62
N SER A 154 -30.89 -7.93 11.00
CA SER A 154 -29.68 -7.12 11.21
C SER A 154 -28.91 -7.00 9.88
N PRO A 155 -28.28 -5.85 9.58
CA PRO A 155 -27.55 -5.63 8.31
C PRO A 155 -26.19 -6.36 8.24
N ASP A 156 -25.85 -7.22 9.20
CA ASP A 156 -24.54 -7.88 9.30
C ASP A 156 -24.42 -9.19 8.51
N ARG A 157 -25.41 -9.59 7.71
CA ARG A 157 -25.40 -10.89 7.00
C ARG A 157 -24.90 -10.83 5.57
N ASP A 158 -24.88 -9.68 4.92
CA ASP A 158 -24.47 -9.56 3.50
C ASP A 158 -23.00 -9.12 3.30
N ALA A 159 -22.24 -8.90 4.38
CA ALA A 159 -20.85 -8.44 4.31
C ALA A 159 -19.77 -9.55 4.42
N LYS A 160 -20.16 -10.81 4.58
CA LYS A 160 -19.21 -11.92 4.89
C LYS A 160 -18.55 -12.59 3.67
N THR A 161 -18.93 -12.22 2.45
CA THR A 161 -18.30 -12.70 1.20
C THR A 161 -17.30 -11.71 0.60
N ALA A 162 -17.09 -10.54 1.21
CA ALA A 162 -16.01 -9.64 0.81
C ALA A 162 -14.66 -10.26 1.22
N ALA A 163 -13.83 -10.58 0.22
CA ALA A 163 -12.50 -11.15 0.40
C ALA A 163 -11.74 -10.42 1.52
N GLN A 164 -11.46 -11.12 2.62
CA GLN A 164 -10.57 -10.62 3.65
C GLN A 164 -9.22 -10.36 2.98
N ASN A 165 -8.73 -9.11 3.03
CA ASN A 165 -7.42 -8.77 2.51
C ASN A 165 -6.35 -9.41 3.38
N LYS A 166 -5.73 -10.46 2.86
CA LYS A 166 -4.73 -11.26 3.57
C LYS A 166 -3.35 -10.61 3.56
N ASN A 167 -3.14 -9.51 2.84
CA ASN A 167 -1.83 -8.88 2.64
C ASN A 167 -1.18 -8.36 3.94
N TRP A 168 -1.97 -8.14 4.99
CA TRP A 168 -1.48 -7.74 6.32
C TRP A 168 -1.47 -8.88 7.34
N ASP A 169 -1.88 -10.08 6.94
CA ASP A 169 -2.00 -11.26 7.80
C ASP A 169 -0.72 -12.10 7.68
N ASP A 170 0.20 -11.87 8.63
CA ASP A 170 1.47 -12.57 8.70
C ASP A 170 1.30 -14.09 8.91
N GLN A 171 0.19 -14.52 9.53
CA GLN A 171 -0.13 -15.94 9.66
C GLN A 171 -0.62 -16.53 8.34
N ALA A 172 -1.42 -15.79 7.57
CA ALA A 172 -1.82 -16.21 6.22
C ALA A 172 -0.61 -16.34 5.29
N HIS A 173 0.36 -15.43 5.38
CA HIS A 173 1.61 -15.51 4.61
C HIS A 173 2.40 -16.78 4.96
N LEU A 174 2.55 -17.09 6.26
CA LEU A 174 3.22 -18.32 6.71
C LEU A 174 2.50 -19.57 6.22
N SER A 175 1.18 -19.63 6.41
CA SER A 175 0.36 -20.76 5.96
C SER A 175 0.45 -20.96 4.45
N PHE A 176 0.50 -19.87 3.67
CA PHE A 176 0.68 -19.93 2.23
C PHE A 176 2.04 -20.53 1.87
N ILE A 177 3.14 -20.00 2.43
CA ILE A 177 4.48 -20.54 2.18
C ILE A 177 4.57 -22.02 2.57
N GLN A 178 4.04 -22.42 3.73
CA GLN A 178 4.07 -23.82 4.17
C GLN A 178 3.32 -24.75 3.22
N THR A 179 2.15 -24.32 2.73
CA THR A 179 1.31 -25.11 1.82
C THR A 179 1.94 -25.21 0.42
N HIS A 180 2.54 -24.12 -0.05
CA HIS A 180 3.04 -23.99 -1.42
C HIS A 180 4.56 -24.15 -1.54
N LEU A 181 5.26 -24.54 -0.46
CA LEU A 181 6.73 -24.59 -0.44
C LEU A 181 7.31 -25.45 -1.56
N SER A 182 6.73 -26.63 -1.81
CA SER A 182 7.20 -27.54 -2.85
C SER A 182 7.06 -26.93 -4.24
N ASP A 183 5.94 -26.28 -4.54
CA ASP A 183 5.73 -25.58 -5.81
C ASP A 183 6.70 -24.39 -5.96
N LEU A 184 6.91 -23.61 -4.91
CA LEU A 184 7.83 -22.47 -4.93
C LEU A 184 9.27 -22.90 -5.18
N LEU A 185 9.71 -23.99 -4.56
CA LEU A 185 11.03 -24.57 -4.82
C LEU A 185 11.13 -25.10 -6.24
N GLU A 186 10.10 -25.77 -6.73
CA GLU A 186 10.08 -26.31 -8.10
C GLU A 186 10.10 -25.21 -9.16
N LEU A 187 9.49 -24.04 -8.93
CA LEU A 187 9.53 -22.90 -9.84
C LEU A 187 10.93 -22.35 -10.09
N VAL A 188 11.82 -22.46 -9.10
CA VAL A 188 13.18 -21.90 -9.20
C VAL A 188 14.19 -22.91 -9.73
N LEU A 189 13.81 -24.18 -9.89
CA LEU A 189 14.67 -25.23 -10.46
C LEU A 189 14.94 -25.01 -11.95
N GLU A 190 15.97 -25.70 -12.44
CA GLU A 190 16.26 -25.74 -13.87
C GLU A 190 15.25 -26.63 -14.61
N PRO A 191 14.75 -26.23 -15.80
CA PRO A 191 13.76 -27.00 -16.56
C PRO A 191 14.20 -28.44 -16.86
N GLU A 192 15.49 -28.66 -17.03
CA GLU A 192 16.11 -29.98 -17.28
C GLU A 192 15.90 -30.94 -16.10
N GLN A 193 15.76 -30.41 -14.89
CA GLN A 193 15.52 -31.19 -13.67
C GLN A 193 14.03 -31.54 -13.45
N LEU A 194 13.12 -30.94 -14.24
CA LEU A 194 11.67 -31.02 -14.05
C LEU A 194 10.98 -32.09 -14.90
N GLY A 195 11.72 -32.92 -15.66
CA GLY A 195 11.14 -34.11 -16.29
C GLY A 195 11.80 -34.64 -17.56
N GLY A 196 12.95 -35.31 -17.44
CA GLY A 196 13.31 -36.40 -18.34
C GLY A 196 12.56 -37.69 -17.95
N PRO A 197 12.12 -38.54 -18.90
CA PRO A 197 11.52 -39.83 -18.56
C PRO A 197 12.57 -40.69 -17.85
N GLY A 198 12.43 -40.89 -16.53
CA GLY A 198 13.31 -41.72 -15.71
C GLY A 198 14.14 -40.98 -14.65
N GLN A 199 14.12 -39.64 -14.57
CA GLN A 199 14.80 -38.91 -13.50
C GLN A 199 13.88 -38.71 -12.29
N ALA A 200 14.30 -39.28 -11.16
CA ALA A 200 13.62 -39.06 -9.89
C ALA A 200 13.87 -37.61 -9.41
N VAL A 201 12.82 -36.92 -8.98
CA VAL A 201 12.85 -35.59 -8.30
C VAL A 201 13.81 -35.57 -7.09
N HIS A 202 14.25 -36.74 -6.63
CA HIS A 202 15.21 -36.91 -5.54
C HIS A 202 16.62 -36.36 -5.83
N ASP A 203 17.04 -36.26 -7.09
CA ASP A 203 18.37 -35.78 -7.47
C ASP A 203 18.42 -34.29 -7.82
N SER A 204 17.28 -33.59 -7.81
CA SER A 204 17.21 -32.16 -8.13
C SER A 204 18.05 -31.32 -7.17
N GLN A 205 18.79 -30.36 -7.72
CA GLN A 205 19.69 -29.47 -6.99
C GLN A 205 19.24 -28.01 -7.14
N VAL A 206 19.22 -27.28 -6.03
CA VAL A 206 18.91 -25.85 -5.97
C VAL A 206 20.23 -25.07 -6.05
N SER A 207 20.39 -24.27 -7.10
CA SER A 207 21.57 -23.43 -7.31
C SER A 207 21.61 -22.23 -6.37
N ALA A 208 22.78 -21.59 -6.26
CA ALA A 208 22.92 -20.35 -5.51
C ALA A 208 22.05 -19.21 -6.06
N GLU A 209 21.82 -19.15 -7.37
CA GLU A 209 20.94 -18.17 -8.02
C GLU A 209 19.46 -18.40 -7.64
N ALA A 210 19.02 -19.67 -7.64
CA ALA A 210 17.68 -20.03 -7.19
C ALA A 210 17.44 -19.64 -5.71
N LEU A 211 18.44 -19.80 -4.84
CA LEU A 211 18.38 -19.33 -3.45
C LEU A 211 18.31 -17.80 -3.33
N ARG A 212 19.01 -17.05 -4.17
CA ARG A 212 18.86 -15.58 -4.23
C ARG A 212 17.46 -15.20 -4.66
N GLY A 213 16.89 -15.90 -5.65
CA GLY A 213 15.48 -15.77 -6.05
C GLY A 213 14.54 -16.00 -4.86
N LEU A 214 14.70 -17.10 -4.12
CA LEU A 214 13.88 -17.40 -2.93
C LEU A 214 14.04 -16.38 -1.79
N SER A 215 15.18 -15.67 -1.73
CA SER A 215 15.39 -14.58 -0.77
C SER A 215 14.50 -13.37 -1.02
N PHE A 216 13.83 -13.30 -2.18
CA PHE A 216 12.74 -12.37 -2.42
C PHE A 216 11.56 -12.62 -1.47
N LEU A 217 11.22 -13.89 -1.19
CA LEU A 217 10.09 -14.26 -0.33
C LEU A 217 10.49 -14.61 1.10
N LEU A 218 11.73 -15.05 1.34
CA LEU A 218 12.18 -15.58 2.63
C LEU A 218 13.41 -14.84 3.16
N GLU A 219 13.35 -14.52 4.45
CA GLU A 219 14.49 -13.99 5.21
C GLU A 219 14.55 -14.71 6.56
N GLY A 220 15.63 -14.50 7.31
CA GLY A 220 15.75 -15.14 8.61
C GLY A 220 16.88 -14.59 9.46
N SER A 221 17.09 -15.23 10.61
CA SER A 221 18.11 -14.84 11.58
C SER A 221 18.62 -16.03 12.37
N LEU A 222 19.88 -15.92 12.79
CA LEU A 222 20.57 -16.84 13.69
C LEU A 222 20.53 -16.41 15.17
N SER A 223 20.09 -15.18 15.44
CA SER A 223 20.26 -14.52 16.74
C SER A 223 18.97 -13.85 17.22
N ARG A 224 17.89 -14.64 17.33
CA ARG A 224 16.55 -14.19 17.79
C ARG A 224 16.10 -12.89 17.10
N GLY A 225 16.39 -12.72 15.82
CA GLY A 225 15.95 -11.57 15.01
C GLY A 225 16.81 -10.31 15.12
N ARG A 226 18.01 -10.33 15.71
CA ARG A 226 18.88 -9.13 15.80
C ARG A 226 19.55 -8.75 14.48
N ALA A 227 20.06 -9.75 13.75
CA ALA A 227 20.62 -9.58 12.42
C ALA A 227 19.74 -10.37 11.43
N VAL A 228 19.08 -9.66 10.53
CA VAL A 228 18.20 -10.23 9.52
C VAL A 228 18.97 -10.35 8.21
N HIS A 229 18.92 -11.53 7.62
CA HIS A 229 19.66 -11.89 6.42
C HIS A 229 18.72 -12.52 5.39
N GLY A 230 19.03 -12.34 4.11
CA GLY A 230 18.36 -13.09 3.05
C GLY A 230 18.63 -14.60 3.21
N LEU A 231 17.73 -15.43 2.68
CA LEU A 231 17.89 -16.89 2.76
C LEU A 231 19.25 -17.36 2.19
N HIS A 232 19.69 -16.79 1.07
CA HIS A 232 20.97 -17.11 0.45
C HIS A 232 22.18 -16.74 1.32
N GLU A 233 22.11 -15.65 2.09
CA GLU A 233 23.17 -15.23 3.02
C GLU A 233 23.22 -16.15 4.24
N LEU A 234 22.06 -16.54 4.79
CA LEU A 234 21.99 -17.49 5.91
C LEU A 234 22.60 -18.84 5.53
N LEU A 235 22.24 -19.36 4.36
CA LEU A 235 22.79 -20.59 3.82
C LEU A 235 24.24 -20.41 3.30
N GLY A 236 24.83 -19.24 3.41
CA GLY A 236 26.27 -19.02 3.30
C GLY A 236 27.05 -19.48 4.54
N TRP A 237 26.37 -19.72 5.68
CA TRP A 237 27.03 -20.07 6.93
C TRP A 237 27.26 -21.57 7.02
N GLY A 238 28.52 -21.99 7.18
CA GLY A 238 28.95 -23.39 7.12
C GLY A 238 28.12 -24.40 7.94
N PRO A 239 27.76 -24.13 9.21
CA PRO A 239 26.92 -25.05 9.99
C PRO A 239 25.53 -25.29 9.39
N LEU A 240 24.95 -24.28 8.73
CA LEU A 240 23.64 -24.39 8.09
C LEU A 240 23.72 -25.05 6.72
N GLN A 241 24.82 -24.87 5.99
CA GLN A 241 25.06 -25.54 4.72
C GLN A 241 24.97 -27.06 4.85
N ALA A 242 25.64 -27.62 5.87
CA ALA A 242 25.61 -29.05 6.12
C ALA A 242 24.19 -29.56 6.42
N GLN A 243 23.43 -28.82 7.23
CA GLN A 243 22.05 -29.18 7.61
C GLN A 243 21.07 -29.08 6.43
N ALA A 244 21.21 -28.05 5.59
CA ALA A 244 20.36 -27.82 4.43
C ALA A 244 20.74 -28.70 3.22
N GLY A 245 21.77 -29.55 3.34
CA GLY A 245 22.15 -30.50 2.29
C GLY A 245 22.99 -29.88 1.16
N TYR A 246 23.88 -28.95 1.48
CA TYR A 246 24.85 -28.39 0.55
C TYR A 246 25.88 -29.42 0.07
N SER A 247 26.18 -29.40 -1.23
CA SER A 247 27.23 -30.18 -1.86
C SER A 247 28.35 -29.26 -2.32
N ALA A 248 29.55 -29.44 -1.77
CA ALA A 248 30.74 -28.69 -2.16
C ALA A 248 31.20 -29.01 -3.61
N LEU A 249 30.82 -30.17 -4.15
CA LEU A 249 31.19 -30.59 -5.51
C LEU A 249 30.38 -29.84 -6.58
N THR A 250 29.09 -29.64 -6.32
CA THR A 250 28.14 -29.05 -7.27
C THR A 250 27.76 -27.61 -6.92
N HIS A 251 28.31 -27.05 -5.85
CA HIS A 251 27.99 -25.73 -5.31
C HIS A 251 26.48 -25.46 -5.20
N SER A 252 25.71 -26.48 -4.81
CA SER A 252 24.25 -26.47 -4.81
C SER A 252 23.68 -27.29 -3.64
N PHE A 253 22.38 -27.16 -3.41
CA PHE A 253 21.67 -27.80 -2.31
C PHE A 253 20.76 -28.90 -2.82
N SER A 254 20.76 -30.05 -2.16
CA SER A 254 19.81 -31.12 -2.43
C SER A 254 18.38 -30.64 -2.13
N LEU A 255 17.49 -30.68 -3.13
CA LEU A 255 16.12 -30.19 -3.01
C LEU A 255 15.35 -30.86 -1.85
N PRO A 256 15.34 -32.19 -1.69
CA PRO A 256 14.65 -32.83 -0.56
C PRO A 256 15.15 -32.38 0.81
N ARG A 257 16.48 -32.23 0.97
CA ARG A 257 17.09 -31.81 2.24
C ARG A 257 16.79 -30.35 2.54
N LEU A 258 16.91 -29.47 1.54
CA LEU A 258 16.58 -28.05 1.69
C LEU A 258 15.10 -27.87 2.02
N GLN A 259 14.20 -28.61 1.36
CA GLN A 259 12.77 -28.56 1.64
C GLN A 259 12.46 -29.00 3.07
N ALA A 260 13.05 -30.11 3.54
CA ALA A 260 12.87 -30.59 4.91
C ALA A 260 13.37 -29.55 5.93
N TRP A 261 14.59 -29.02 5.71
CA TRP A 261 15.17 -27.99 6.55
C TRP A 261 14.33 -26.70 6.60
N LEU A 262 13.79 -26.25 5.47
CA LEU A 262 12.89 -25.09 5.42
C LEU A 262 11.60 -25.37 6.20
N ARG A 263 11.00 -26.56 6.09
CA ARG A 263 9.79 -26.90 6.86
C ARG A 263 10.04 -26.89 8.37
N GLU A 264 11.22 -27.31 8.81
CA GLU A 264 11.61 -27.31 10.23
C GLU A 264 11.98 -25.91 10.76
N SER A 265 12.55 -25.06 9.92
CA SER A 265 13.02 -23.72 10.30
C SER A 265 12.02 -22.59 10.07
N LEU A 266 10.93 -22.83 9.35
CA LEU A 266 9.88 -21.84 9.05
C LEU A 266 9.07 -21.47 10.29
N THR A 267 9.03 -20.17 10.57
CA THR A 267 8.34 -19.55 11.71
C THR A 267 7.52 -18.33 11.28
N ALA A 268 6.66 -17.84 12.17
CA ALA A 268 5.92 -16.59 11.95
C ALA A 268 6.87 -15.39 11.90
N ASN A 269 6.52 -14.38 11.09
CA ASN A 269 7.36 -13.19 10.94
C ASN A 269 7.46 -12.42 12.28
N PRO A 270 8.66 -12.27 12.86
CA PRO A 270 8.86 -11.60 14.16
C PRO A 270 8.62 -10.08 14.11
N PHE A 271 8.47 -9.51 12.91
CA PHE A 271 8.20 -8.10 12.67
C PHE A 271 6.82 -7.84 12.03
N GLY A 272 6.00 -8.89 11.85
CA GLY A 272 4.66 -8.79 11.29
C GLY A 272 3.67 -8.00 12.16
N THR A 273 2.43 -7.91 11.70
CA THR A 273 1.34 -7.22 12.42
C THR A 273 1.03 -7.87 13.76
N THR A 274 1.00 -9.20 13.81
CA THR A 274 0.74 -9.96 15.04
C THR A 274 1.82 -9.72 16.08
N ALA A 275 3.10 -9.72 15.67
CA ALA A 275 4.21 -9.40 16.54
C ALA A 275 4.17 -7.94 17.00
N CYS A 276 3.89 -6.99 16.10
CA CYS A 276 3.76 -5.56 16.42
C CYS A 276 2.67 -5.30 17.49
N LEU A 277 1.53 -5.99 17.40
CA LEU A 277 0.46 -5.90 18.39
C LEU A 277 0.82 -6.50 19.75
N ARG A 278 1.59 -7.60 19.74
CA ARG A 278 1.94 -8.36 20.95
C ARG A 278 3.10 -7.72 21.72
N SER A 279 4.21 -7.46 21.04
CA SER A 279 5.49 -7.04 21.62
C SER A 279 5.95 -5.64 21.16
N GLY A 280 5.24 -5.01 20.22
CA GLY A 280 5.56 -3.65 19.79
C GLY A 280 5.33 -2.60 20.88
N LYS A 281 5.95 -1.44 20.70
CA LYS A 281 5.78 -0.31 21.62
C LYS A 281 4.38 0.26 21.42
N LYS A 282 3.52 0.10 22.43
CA LYS A 282 2.19 0.70 22.46
C LYS A 282 2.31 2.18 22.79
N LEU A 283 1.69 3.01 21.98
CA LEU A 283 1.59 4.44 22.20
C LEU A 283 0.18 4.74 22.70
N ALA A 284 0.09 5.30 23.90
CA ALA A 284 -1.15 5.90 24.39
C ALA A 284 -1.20 7.33 23.85
N TRP A 285 -1.86 7.53 22.71
CA TRP A 285 -2.27 8.88 22.31
C TRP A 285 -3.61 9.14 22.99
N ALA A 286 -3.52 9.77 24.16
CA ALA A 286 -4.67 10.22 24.92
C ALA A 286 -4.76 11.73 24.74
N GLN A 287 -5.84 12.18 24.10
CA GLN A 287 -6.37 13.53 24.29
C GLN A 287 -7.70 13.35 25.02
N GLN A 288 -7.91 14.09 26.10
CA GLN A 288 -9.17 14.04 26.85
C GLN A 288 -10.32 14.45 25.93
N VAL A 289 -11.31 13.57 25.79
CA VAL A 289 -12.62 13.89 25.22
C VAL A 289 -13.65 13.34 26.22
N ASP A 290 -14.62 14.18 26.57
CA ASP A 290 -15.56 13.99 27.67
C ASP A 290 -16.15 12.57 27.82
N GLY A 291 -16.07 12.05 29.04
CA GLY A 291 -17.01 11.06 29.60
C GLY A 291 -16.78 9.57 29.30
N ALA A 292 -16.15 9.16 28.20
CA ALA A 292 -15.83 7.74 27.96
C ALA A 292 -14.57 7.53 27.10
N MET A 293 -13.47 7.08 27.72
CA MET A 293 -12.20 6.83 27.03
C MET A 293 -12.27 5.63 26.06
N LYS A 294 -12.56 5.86 24.77
CA LYS A 294 -12.09 4.95 23.71
C LYS A 294 -10.71 5.41 23.25
N ARG A 295 -9.66 4.88 23.88
CA ARG A 295 -8.27 5.20 23.52
C ARG A 295 -7.93 4.64 22.14
N ALA A 296 -7.36 5.47 21.27
CA ALA A 296 -6.74 5.01 20.04
C ALA A 296 -5.68 3.94 20.35
N LYS A 297 -5.72 2.82 19.64
CA LYS A 297 -4.78 1.71 19.82
C LYS A 297 -3.67 1.83 18.79
N ILE A 298 -2.52 2.28 19.25
CA ILE A 298 -1.38 2.54 18.38
C ILE A 298 -0.22 1.68 18.80
N ALA A 299 0.31 0.89 17.87
CA ALA A 299 1.43 -0.02 18.10
C ALA A 299 2.47 0.19 17.00
N ARG A 300 3.75 0.17 17.38
CA ARG A 300 4.87 0.26 16.44
C ARG A 300 6.00 -0.70 16.77
N ASN A 301 6.66 -1.20 15.73
CA ASN A 301 7.89 -1.98 15.85
C ASN A 301 9.14 -1.22 15.34
N THR A 302 9.00 0.05 14.93
CA THR A 302 10.05 0.81 14.21
C THR A 302 11.38 0.98 14.94
N HIS A 303 11.44 0.63 16.23
CA HIS A 303 12.64 0.66 17.07
C HIS A 303 13.47 -0.64 17.02
N ILE A 304 12.88 -1.75 16.54
CA ILE A 304 13.52 -3.07 16.49
C ILE A 304 13.52 -3.67 15.08
N ALA A 305 12.59 -3.25 14.21
CA ALA A 305 12.43 -3.83 12.90
C ALA A 305 13.45 -3.25 11.89
N PRO A 306 14.05 -4.10 11.03
CA PRO A 306 14.89 -3.63 9.94
C PRO A 306 14.08 -2.81 8.92
N PRO A 307 14.74 -2.01 8.06
CA PRO A 307 14.09 -1.35 6.94
C PRO A 307 13.22 -2.32 6.12
N GLY A 308 12.03 -1.86 5.70
CA GLY A 308 11.04 -2.66 4.98
C GLY A 308 10.11 -3.52 5.87
N SER A 309 10.54 -3.91 7.07
CA SER A 309 9.71 -4.64 8.05
C SER A 309 9.16 -3.73 9.17
N ARG A 310 9.39 -2.42 9.04
CA ARG A 310 8.83 -1.39 9.92
C ARG A 310 7.33 -1.29 9.72
N VAL A 311 6.56 -1.47 10.79
CA VAL A 311 5.10 -1.46 10.84
C VAL A 311 4.63 -0.52 11.94
N VAL A 312 3.63 0.30 11.60
CA VAL A 312 2.87 1.14 12.53
C VAL A 312 1.40 0.88 12.31
N LEU A 313 0.71 0.41 13.35
CA LEU A 313 -0.71 0.15 13.33
C LEU A 313 -1.43 1.20 14.16
N MET A 314 -2.37 1.90 13.55
CA MET A 314 -3.26 2.86 14.22
C MET A 314 -4.69 2.36 14.05
N SER A 315 -5.31 1.99 15.15
CA SER A 315 -6.63 1.37 15.14
C SER A 315 -7.57 2.07 16.10
N GLN A 316 -8.84 2.20 15.70
CA GLN A 316 -9.90 2.78 16.54
C GLN A 316 -9.63 4.24 16.96
N VAL A 317 -9.04 5.05 16.07
CA VAL A 317 -9.00 6.51 16.25
C VAL A 317 -10.42 7.03 16.03
N TYR A 318 -11.01 7.65 17.04
CA TYR A 318 -12.41 8.07 17.02
C TYR A 318 -12.56 9.50 17.50
N ARG A 319 -13.22 10.36 16.71
CA ARG A 319 -13.52 11.76 17.06
C ARG A 319 -12.31 12.55 17.55
N GLN A 320 -11.17 12.32 16.92
CA GLN A 320 -9.88 12.91 17.30
C GLN A 320 -9.11 13.38 16.08
N THR A 321 -8.34 14.45 16.26
CA THR A 321 -7.32 14.88 15.31
C THR A 321 -5.96 14.38 15.76
N VAL A 322 -5.29 13.64 14.90
CA VAL A 322 -3.97 13.07 15.14
C VAL A 322 -3.03 13.63 14.11
N ALA A 323 -2.02 14.38 14.57
CA ALA A 323 -0.99 14.91 13.70
C ALA A 323 0.38 14.41 14.13
N LYS A 324 1.13 13.88 13.17
CA LYS A 324 2.47 13.39 13.41
C LYS A 324 3.40 13.73 12.27
N ASP A 325 4.37 14.55 12.60
CA ASP A 325 5.67 14.62 11.94
C ASP A 325 6.71 14.00 12.90
N SER A 326 7.42 12.97 12.44
CA SER A 326 8.48 12.31 13.21
C SER A 326 9.26 11.33 12.36
N GLU A 327 10.58 11.41 12.45
CA GLU A 327 11.52 10.42 11.89
C GLU A 327 11.21 8.96 12.33
N LYS A 328 10.51 8.76 13.46
CA LYS A 328 10.14 7.42 13.95
C LYS A 328 9.11 6.70 13.07
N LEU A 329 8.42 7.44 12.21
CA LEU A 329 7.48 6.94 11.21
C LEU A 329 8.13 6.82 9.82
N ALA A 330 9.30 7.43 9.62
CA ALA A 330 9.96 7.50 8.32
C ALA A 330 10.25 6.09 7.76
N GLY A 331 9.80 5.85 6.53
CA GLY A 331 9.95 4.57 5.84
C GLY A 331 9.18 3.39 6.46
N ALA A 332 8.18 3.65 7.31
CA ALA A 332 7.33 2.61 7.87
C ALA A 332 6.14 2.26 6.97
N ASN A 333 5.65 1.03 7.08
CA ASN A 333 4.37 0.58 6.55
C ASN A 333 3.27 0.90 7.59
N VAL A 334 2.32 1.76 7.23
CA VAL A 334 1.27 2.23 8.15
C VAL A 334 -0.06 1.56 7.84
N LYS A 335 -0.74 1.03 8.85
CA LYS A 335 -2.11 0.53 8.75
C LYS A 335 -3.04 1.37 9.62
N LEU A 336 -3.96 2.11 8.99
CA LEU A 336 -5.10 2.77 9.61
C LEU A 336 -6.30 1.82 9.54
N HIS A 337 -6.86 1.46 10.70
CA HIS A 337 -7.91 0.43 10.73
C HIS A 337 -9.05 0.80 11.69
N ARG A 338 -10.30 0.76 11.21
CA ARG A 338 -11.50 1.09 12.02
C ARG A 338 -11.43 2.48 12.66
N CYS A 339 -10.88 3.46 11.96
CA CYS A 339 -10.93 4.86 12.38
C CYS A 339 -12.28 5.48 11.96
N SER A 340 -12.87 6.33 12.80
CA SER A 340 -14.16 6.95 12.50
C SER A 340 -14.23 8.39 12.98
N GLU A 341 -14.80 9.29 12.17
CA GLU A 341 -14.96 10.71 12.51
C GLU A 341 -13.63 11.36 12.93
N ALA A 342 -12.52 10.99 12.28
CA ALA A 342 -11.18 11.38 12.67
C ALA A 342 -10.49 12.23 11.59
N TYR A 343 -9.54 13.05 12.00
CA TYR A 343 -8.60 13.73 11.11
C TYR A 343 -7.20 13.21 11.40
N ILE A 344 -6.53 12.63 10.41
CA ILE A 344 -5.24 11.96 10.59
C ILE A 344 -4.24 12.59 9.63
N TYR A 345 -3.22 13.26 10.18
CA TYR A 345 -2.13 13.90 9.45
C TYR A 345 -0.83 13.14 9.74
N LEU A 346 -0.27 12.48 8.74
CA LEU A 346 1.02 11.78 8.82
C LEU A 346 2.00 12.45 7.86
N LEU A 347 2.61 13.55 8.28
CA LEU A 347 3.37 14.47 7.43
C LEU A 347 4.86 14.10 7.38
N THR A 348 5.14 12.86 6.97
CA THR A 348 6.47 12.24 6.99
C THR A 348 6.60 11.28 5.80
N PRO A 349 7.80 10.98 5.28
CA PRO A 349 7.95 10.02 4.18
C PRO A 349 7.63 8.60 4.65
N LEU A 350 6.65 7.95 4.01
CA LEU A 350 6.16 6.62 4.38
C LEU A 350 6.53 5.58 3.32
N ARG A 351 6.67 4.31 3.72
CA ARG A 351 6.91 3.23 2.75
C ARG A 351 5.61 2.81 2.05
N SER A 352 4.55 2.61 2.84
CA SER A 352 3.21 2.27 2.36
C SER A 352 2.16 2.67 3.38
N VAL A 353 0.93 2.88 2.93
CA VAL A 353 -0.21 3.19 3.80
C VAL A 353 -1.41 2.34 3.39
N SER A 354 -2.08 1.76 4.37
CA SER A 354 -3.33 1.03 4.17
C SER A 354 -4.42 1.61 5.06
N VAL A 355 -5.54 2.01 4.46
CA VAL A 355 -6.71 2.57 5.14
C VAL A 355 -7.85 1.58 5.00
N GLU A 356 -8.18 0.88 6.08
CA GLU A 356 -9.14 -0.22 6.09
C GLU A 356 -10.29 0.02 7.07
N LYS A 357 -11.53 -0.18 6.62
CA LYS A 357 -12.72 -0.15 7.49
C LYS A 357 -12.90 1.20 8.21
N CYS A 358 -12.48 2.29 7.58
CA CYS A 358 -12.60 3.63 8.15
C CYS A 358 -13.86 4.34 7.64
N ARG A 359 -14.42 5.22 8.47
CA ARG A 359 -15.65 5.97 8.15
C ARG A 359 -15.54 7.46 8.47
N ASN A 360 -16.13 8.35 7.67
CA ASN A 360 -16.21 9.78 7.96
C ASN A 360 -14.83 10.36 8.39
N THR A 361 -13.75 9.97 7.73
CA THR A 361 -12.37 10.24 8.19
C THR A 361 -11.60 10.96 7.09
N THR A 362 -10.84 11.98 7.47
CA THR A 362 -9.91 12.67 6.56
C THR A 362 -8.48 12.24 6.89
N VAL A 363 -7.75 11.75 5.90
CA VAL A 363 -6.38 11.28 6.04
C VAL A 363 -5.47 12.08 5.10
N VAL A 364 -4.56 12.86 5.68
CA VAL A 364 -3.54 13.62 4.95
C VAL A 364 -2.19 12.95 5.17
N LEU A 365 -1.54 12.57 4.07
CA LEU A 365 -0.31 11.80 4.07
C LEU A 365 0.82 12.61 3.44
N GLY A 366 2.00 12.52 4.05
CA GLY A 366 3.25 12.82 3.36
C GLY A 366 3.53 11.81 2.24
N PRO A 367 4.62 12.00 1.48
CA PRO A 367 4.97 11.16 0.35
C PRO A 367 5.07 9.68 0.70
N VAL A 368 4.32 8.84 -0.03
CA VAL A 368 4.26 7.40 0.16
C VAL A 368 5.00 6.71 -0.98
N GLN A 369 6.17 6.17 -0.70
CA GLN A 369 7.09 5.62 -1.69
C GLN A 369 6.43 4.56 -2.60
N SER A 370 5.70 3.60 -2.03
CA SER A 370 5.16 2.46 -2.78
C SER A 370 3.67 2.60 -3.09
N THR A 371 2.79 2.35 -2.11
CA THR A 371 1.35 2.38 -2.37
C THR A 371 0.54 2.90 -1.18
N VAL A 372 -0.54 3.61 -1.53
CA VAL A 372 -1.68 3.89 -0.65
C VAL A 372 -2.82 2.96 -1.07
N HIS A 373 -3.25 2.09 -0.17
CA HIS A 373 -4.33 1.14 -0.39
C HIS A 373 -5.54 1.46 0.50
N VAL A 374 -6.72 1.65 -0.09
CA VAL A 374 -7.96 1.95 0.62
C VAL A 374 -8.97 0.85 0.40
N GLN A 375 -9.51 0.29 1.49
CA GLN A 375 -10.42 -0.84 1.41
C GLN A 375 -11.55 -0.80 2.45
N SER A 376 -12.77 -1.11 2.00
CA SER A 376 -13.95 -1.18 2.88
C SER A 376 -14.18 0.11 3.65
N CYS A 377 -13.95 1.26 3.02
CA CYS A 377 -14.09 2.58 3.63
C CYS A 377 -15.34 3.30 3.14
N GLU A 378 -15.90 4.17 3.97
CA GLU A 378 -17.13 4.93 3.68
C GLU A 378 -16.94 6.40 4.04
N ASP A 379 -17.26 7.33 3.14
CA ASP A 379 -17.13 8.78 3.40
C ASP A 379 -15.72 9.17 3.89
N VAL A 380 -14.68 8.62 3.25
CA VAL A 380 -13.27 8.88 3.59
C VAL A 380 -12.64 9.80 2.56
N CYS A 381 -11.96 10.85 3.01
CA CYS A 381 -11.13 11.72 2.18
C CYS A 381 -9.65 11.38 2.39
N VAL A 382 -8.91 11.07 1.32
CA VAL A 382 -7.47 10.82 1.38
C VAL A 382 -6.74 11.83 0.50
N VAL A 383 -5.79 12.54 1.08
CA VAL A 383 -4.89 13.48 0.39
C VAL A 383 -3.48 12.91 0.44
N CYS A 384 -2.90 12.56 -0.70
CA CYS A 384 -1.62 11.85 -0.73
C CYS A 384 -0.80 12.10 -2.00
N VAL A 385 0.52 12.05 -1.82
CA VAL A 385 1.49 11.83 -2.90
C VAL A 385 1.94 10.38 -2.77
N ALA A 386 1.77 9.56 -3.81
CA ALA A 386 2.03 8.13 -3.71
C ALA A 386 2.57 7.54 -5.01
N GLY A 387 3.48 6.56 -4.90
CA GLY A 387 3.90 5.75 -6.06
C GLY A 387 2.70 5.11 -6.79
N ARG A 388 1.71 4.64 -6.02
CA ARG A 388 0.44 4.11 -6.52
C ARG A 388 -0.70 4.30 -5.54
N LEU A 389 -1.88 4.68 -6.04
CA LEU A 389 -3.15 4.61 -5.32
C LEU A 389 -3.94 3.36 -5.73
N SER A 390 -4.49 2.63 -4.76
CA SER A 390 -5.43 1.52 -5.02
C SER A 390 -6.64 1.57 -4.09
N VAL A 391 -7.83 1.29 -4.62
CA VAL A 391 -9.10 1.42 -3.89
C VAL A 391 -9.99 0.23 -4.20
N GLY A 392 -10.56 -0.41 -3.17
CA GLY A 392 -11.51 -1.51 -3.33
C GLY A 392 -12.63 -1.50 -2.30
N ALA A 393 -13.79 -2.06 -2.66
CA ALA A 393 -14.93 -2.20 -1.77
C ALA A 393 -15.31 -0.93 -0.96
N SER A 394 -15.13 0.28 -1.52
CA SER A 394 -15.28 1.55 -0.78
C SER A 394 -16.33 2.46 -1.41
N SER A 395 -17.04 3.24 -0.59
CA SER A 395 -18.18 4.06 -1.02
C SER A 395 -18.04 5.53 -0.62
N ARG A 396 -18.37 6.45 -1.53
CA ARG A 396 -18.37 7.91 -1.28
C ARG A 396 -17.03 8.45 -0.77
N CYS A 397 -15.92 7.87 -1.23
CA CYS A 397 -14.59 8.32 -0.88
C CYS A 397 -14.06 9.35 -1.90
N THR A 398 -13.30 10.31 -1.40
CA THR A 398 -12.63 11.34 -2.23
C THR A 398 -11.12 11.16 -2.12
N PHE A 399 -10.43 11.12 -3.27
CA PHE A 399 -8.99 10.95 -3.34
C PHE A 399 -8.36 12.15 -4.05
N HIS A 400 -7.54 12.89 -3.33
CA HIS A 400 -6.70 13.94 -3.87
C HIS A 400 -5.28 13.42 -3.99
N ALA A 401 -4.87 13.08 -5.21
CA ALA A 401 -3.67 12.29 -5.44
C ALA A 401 -2.69 12.98 -6.39
N LEU A 402 -1.40 12.82 -6.09
CA LEU A 402 -0.31 12.97 -7.05
C LEU A 402 0.36 11.61 -7.15
N THR A 403 0.30 11.00 -8.33
CA THR A 403 0.83 9.65 -8.53
C THR A 403 1.31 9.45 -9.96
N PRO A 404 2.52 8.89 -10.17
CA PRO A 404 3.05 8.67 -11.51
C PRO A 404 2.39 7.47 -12.22
N THR A 405 1.59 6.67 -11.50
CA THR A 405 0.91 5.48 -12.02
C THR A 405 -0.60 5.68 -12.02
N ARG A 406 -1.31 4.94 -12.88
CA ARG A 406 -2.78 4.97 -12.96
C ARG A 406 -3.40 4.44 -11.65
N PRO A 407 -4.29 5.18 -10.96
CA PRO A 407 -4.97 4.69 -9.78
C PRO A 407 -5.73 3.38 -10.05
N LEU A 408 -5.56 2.38 -9.20
CA LEU A 408 -6.18 1.06 -9.37
C LEU A 408 -7.54 1.02 -8.67
N LEU A 409 -8.60 0.82 -9.44
CA LEU A 409 -9.96 0.68 -8.94
C LEU A 409 -10.38 -0.79 -9.00
N LEU A 410 -10.39 -1.42 -7.83
CA LEU A 410 -10.77 -2.82 -7.62
C LEU A 410 -12.31 -2.95 -7.54
N PRO A 411 -12.85 -4.18 -7.55
CA PRO A 411 -14.30 -4.40 -7.47
C PRO A 411 -14.93 -3.87 -6.18
N GLY A 412 -16.23 -3.56 -6.24
CA GLY A 412 -17.06 -3.19 -5.07
C GLY A 412 -17.02 -1.70 -4.69
N ASN A 413 -16.48 -0.84 -5.54
CA ASN A 413 -16.44 0.61 -5.28
C ASN A 413 -17.75 1.30 -5.74
N GLU A 414 -18.13 2.36 -5.03
CA GLU A 414 -19.32 3.16 -5.33
C GLU A 414 -19.06 4.66 -5.12
N ALA A 415 -19.50 5.50 -6.06
CA ALA A 415 -19.47 6.96 -5.94
C ALA A 415 -18.11 7.55 -5.52
N LEU A 416 -17.01 7.02 -6.07
CA LEU A 416 -15.67 7.55 -5.80
C LEU A 416 -15.48 8.91 -6.48
N THR A 417 -14.70 9.79 -5.87
CA THR A 417 -14.32 11.07 -6.47
C THR A 417 -12.80 11.19 -6.53
N LEU A 418 -12.24 11.40 -7.73
CA LEU A 418 -10.81 11.61 -7.95
C LEU A 418 -10.52 13.08 -8.23
N ALA A 419 -9.44 13.61 -7.68
CA ALA A 419 -9.08 15.00 -7.76
C ALA A 419 -7.55 15.18 -7.73
N PRO A 420 -7.01 16.30 -8.24
CA PRO A 420 -5.60 16.58 -8.11
C PRO A 420 -5.22 16.80 -6.63
N PHE A 421 -3.97 16.46 -6.31
CA PHE A 421 -3.33 16.86 -5.06
C PHE A 421 -3.33 18.39 -4.94
N HIS A 422 -3.53 18.89 -3.72
CA HIS A 422 -3.97 20.27 -3.53
C HIS A 422 -3.52 20.93 -2.22
N THR A 423 -2.52 20.34 -1.56
CA THR A 423 -2.03 20.82 -0.27
C THR A 423 -0.50 20.90 -0.28
N HIS A 424 0.07 21.55 0.71
CA HIS A 424 1.51 21.53 0.94
C HIS A 424 1.78 21.60 2.45
N TYR A 425 2.97 21.17 2.84
CA TYR A 425 3.54 21.46 4.15
C TYR A 425 5.03 21.77 3.95
N PRO A 426 5.67 22.53 4.87
CA PRO A 426 7.01 23.09 4.67
C PRO A 426 8.09 22.12 4.18
N SER A 427 8.12 20.88 4.65
CA SER A 427 9.13 19.86 4.27
C SER A 427 8.68 18.92 3.14
N LEU A 428 7.61 19.25 2.39
CA LEU A 428 6.99 18.33 1.44
C LEU A 428 7.90 17.98 0.26
N GLU A 429 8.56 18.95 -0.36
CA GLU A 429 9.43 18.70 -1.53
C GLU A 429 10.64 17.85 -1.15
N ASP A 430 11.26 18.12 0.00
CA ASP A 430 12.35 17.29 0.53
C ASP A 430 11.89 15.86 0.81
N HIS A 431 10.71 15.71 1.41
CA HIS A 431 10.12 14.38 1.64
C HIS A 431 9.84 13.66 0.31
N MET A 432 9.40 14.37 -0.74
CA MET A 432 9.14 13.81 -2.06
C MET A 432 10.44 13.33 -2.72
N ALA A 433 11.49 14.15 -2.68
CA ALA A 433 12.81 13.80 -3.19
C ALA A 433 13.39 12.58 -2.45
N SER A 434 13.23 12.50 -1.12
CA SER A 434 13.75 11.39 -0.31
C SER A 434 13.15 10.02 -0.67
N VAL A 435 11.90 9.97 -1.13
CA VAL A 435 11.24 8.73 -1.55
C VAL A 435 11.34 8.46 -3.06
N GLY A 436 11.84 9.43 -3.82
CA GLY A 436 11.97 9.37 -5.27
C GLY A 436 10.64 9.58 -6.01
N LEU A 437 9.80 10.51 -5.55
CA LEU A 437 8.57 10.92 -6.22
C LEU A 437 8.72 12.35 -6.75
N ALA A 438 8.46 12.53 -8.04
CA ALA A 438 8.47 13.84 -8.69
C ALA A 438 7.03 14.38 -8.83
N VAL A 439 6.91 15.68 -9.13
CA VAL A 439 5.61 16.33 -9.40
C VAL A 439 5.00 15.91 -10.74
N VAL A 440 5.84 15.48 -11.67
CA VAL A 440 5.49 14.95 -12.99
C VAL A 440 6.26 13.65 -13.26
N PRO A 441 5.69 12.68 -13.98
CA PRO A 441 4.32 12.62 -14.48
C PRO A 441 3.28 12.43 -13.36
N SER A 442 2.02 12.79 -13.64
CA SER A 442 0.90 12.55 -12.73
C SER A 442 -0.30 12.02 -13.51
N SER A 443 -0.79 10.83 -13.15
CA SER A 443 -1.86 10.09 -13.85
C SER A 443 -3.09 9.86 -12.96
N TRP A 444 -3.32 10.75 -11.99
CA TRP A 444 -4.41 10.66 -11.01
C TRP A 444 -5.82 10.61 -11.63
N ASP A 445 -5.98 11.16 -12.83
CA ASP A 445 -7.25 11.28 -13.57
C ASP A 445 -7.52 10.10 -14.52
N GLN A 446 -6.56 9.16 -14.67
CA GLN A 446 -6.65 8.01 -15.58
C GLN A 446 -6.68 6.67 -14.84
N PRO A 447 -7.71 6.38 -14.03
CA PRO A 447 -7.75 5.13 -13.28
C PRO A 447 -7.79 3.88 -14.18
N LEU A 448 -7.29 2.77 -13.66
CA LEU A 448 -7.38 1.45 -14.26
C LEU A 448 -8.39 0.61 -13.45
N LEU A 449 -9.46 0.17 -14.11
CA LEU A 449 -10.51 -0.66 -13.51
C LEU A 449 -10.11 -2.15 -13.60
N LEU A 450 -10.07 -2.84 -12.46
CA LEU A 450 -9.78 -4.27 -12.38
C LEU A 450 -11.04 -5.04 -11.97
N GLY A 451 -11.50 -5.98 -12.81
CA GLY A 451 -12.57 -6.92 -12.46
C GLY A 451 -13.98 -6.34 -12.36
N SER A 452 -14.22 -5.11 -12.85
CA SER A 452 -15.52 -4.45 -12.81
C SER A 452 -15.98 -4.08 -14.22
N GLU A 453 -16.73 -4.96 -14.87
CA GLU A 453 -17.84 -4.47 -15.70
C GLU A 453 -18.98 -4.17 -14.72
N GLY A 454 -19.20 -2.88 -14.43
CA GLY A 454 -20.31 -2.48 -13.60
C GLY A 454 -21.64 -2.86 -14.29
N PRO A 455 -22.70 -3.23 -13.54
CA PRO A 455 -23.96 -3.70 -14.11
C PRO A 455 -24.73 -2.65 -14.96
N LEU A 456 -24.21 -1.43 -15.09
CA LEU A 456 -24.89 -0.29 -15.73
C LEU A 456 -23.98 0.54 -16.67
N GLY A 457 -22.79 0.06 -17.04
CA GLY A 457 -21.90 0.75 -17.99
C GLY A 457 -21.30 2.09 -17.50
N ASN A 458 -21.70 2.60 -16.33
CA ASN A 458 -21.13 3.79 -15.73
C ASN A 458 -19.91 3.46 -14.85
N PRO A 459 -18.83 4.26 -14.92
CA PRO A 459 -17.68 4.06 -14.04
C PRO A 459 -18.06 4.31 -12.57
N PRO A 460 -17.48 3.56 -11.61
CA PRO A 460 -17.74 3.74 -10.18
C PRO A 460 -17.11 5.01 -9.59
N TYR A 461 -16.62 5.91 -10.43
CA TYR A 461 -15.90 7.12 -10.05
C TYR A 461 -16.32 8.32 -10.91
N ARG A 462 -16.12 9.53 -10.39
CA ARG A 462 -16.16 10.79 -11.11
C ARG A 462 -14.90 11.60 -10.83
N LEU A 463 -14.54 12.51 -11.72
CA LEU A 463 -13.55 13.55 -11.40
C LEU A 463 -14.23 14.68 -10.62
N LEU A 464 -13.56 15.24 -9.63
CA LEU A 464 -14.08 16.36 -8.85
C LEU A 464 -14.24 17.59 -9.75
N PRO A 465 -15.43 18.17 -9.90
CA PRO A 465 -15.61 19.37 -10.69
C PRO A 465 -14.74 20.53 -10.15
N PRO A 466 -14.08 21.32 -11.03
CA PRO A 466 -13.28 22.47 -10.59
C PRO A 466 -14.06 23.50 -9.75
N SER A 467 -15.38 23.58 -9.91
CA SER A 467 -16.25 24.45 -9.12
C SER A 467 -16.40 24.04 -7.65
N GLU A 468 -16.26 22.75 -7.35
CA GLU A 468 -16.35 22.17 -5.99
C GLU A 468 -14.98 22.15 -5.30
N PHE A 469 -13.90 22.42 -6.03
CA PHE A 469 -12.53 22.27 -5.57
C PHE A 469 -12.14 23.34 -4.53
N CYS A 470 -11.63 22.89 -3.39
CA CYS A 470 -11.13 23.74 -2.30
C CYS A 470 -9.78 23.21 -1.82
N PRO A 471 -8.71 24.02 -1.81
CA PRO A 471 -7.44 23.63 -1.24
C PRO A 471 -7.54 23.39 0.27
N LEU A 472 -6.76 22.45 0.78
CA LEU A 472 -6.67 22.07 2.18
C LEU A 472 -5.41 22.70 2.74
N VAL A 473 -5.59 23.41 3.85
CA VAL A 473 -4.49 23.99 4.60
C VAL A 473 -4.12 23.03 5.72
N VAL A 474 -2.83 22.71 5.83
CA VAL A 474 -2.29 21.94 6.95
C VAL A 474 -2.19 22.89 8.15
N PRO A 475 -2.91 22.62 9.26
CA PRO A 475 -3.06 23.57 10.37
C PRO A 475 -1.91 23.50 11.39
N PHE A 476 -0.71 23.08 10.98
CA PHE A 476 0.43 22.87 11.88
C PHE A 476 1.62 23.71 11.41
N GLU A 477 2.30 24.34 12.38
CA GLU A 477 3.58 25.00 12.13
C GLU A 477 4.68 23.92 12.00
N MET A 478 5.48 24.02 10.96
CA MET A 478 6.59 23.12 10.64
C MET A 478 7.73 23.90 10.01
N GLU A 479 8.94 23.34 10.05
CA GLU A 479 10.12 23.92 9.39
C GLU A 479 10.28 23.37 7.97
N GLY A 480 10.64 24.24 7.02
CA GLY A 480 10.91 23.88 5.63
C GLY A 480 10.60 25.01 4.64
N ASP A 481 10.99 24.82 3.39
CA ASP A 481 10.99 25.88 2.37
C ASP A 481 9.78 25.82 1.42
N THR A 482 9.00 24.73 1.43
CA THR A 482 7.84 24.57 0.56
C THR A 482 6.68 25.47 1.01
N THR A 483 6.32 26.44 0.18
CA THR A 483 5.26 27.44 0.47
C THR A 483 4.07 27.37 -0.48
N GLU A 484 4.13 26.50 -1.48
CA GLU A 484 3.09 26.31 -2.48
C GLU A 484 2.87 24.82 -2.79
N ILE A 485 1.82 24.53 -3.55
CA ILE A 485 1.49 23.16 -3.96
C ILE A 485 2.56 22.69 -4.97
N PRO A 486 3.35 21.64 -4.68
CA PRO A 486 4.39 21.20 -5.60
C PRO A 486 3.83 20.83 -6.96
N GLY A 487 4.40 21.40 -8.02
CA GLY A 487 3.94 21.21 -9.40
C GLY A 487 2.69 22.02 -9.78
N GLY A 488 2.12 22.78 -8.85
CA GLY A 488 0.91 23.56 -9.05
C GLY A 488 -0.35 22.71 -9.28
N LEU A 489 -1.43 23.37 -9.70
CA LEU A 489 -2.70 22.73 -10.00
C LEU A 489 -2.93 22.63 -11.51
N PRO A 490 -3.68 21.62 -11.99
CA PRO A 490 -4.04 21.57 -13.40
C PRO A 490 -4.80 22.83 -13.82
N PRO A 491 -4.64 23.30 -15.07
CA PRO A 491 -5.09 24.63 -15.49
C PRO A 491 -6.58 24.91 -15.24
N GLN A 492 -7.44 23.89 -15.33
CA GLN A 492 -8.88 24.02 -15.10
C GLN A 492 -9.20 24.31 -13.61
N TYR A 493 -8.51 23.63 -12.69
CA TYR A 493 -8.67 23.85 -11.25
C TYR A 493 -8.05 25.19 -10.84
N GLN A 494 -6.89 25.54 -11.39
CA GLN A 494 -6.25 26.84 -11.13
C GLN A 494 -7.17 28.00 -11.55
N LYS A 495 -7.75 27.95 -12.76
CA LYS A 495 -8.69 28.97 -13.23
C LYS A 495 -9.91 29.10 -12.31
N ALA A 496 -10.46 27.99 -11.83
CA ALA A 496 -11.61 27.99 -10.93
C ALA A 496 -11.28 28.64 -9.58
N LEU A 497 -10.06 28.40 -9.05
CA LEU A 497 -9.60 29.07 -7.83
C LEU A 497 -9.39 30.56 -8.02
N THR A 498 -8.70 30.98 -9.08
CA THR A 498 -8.51 32.41 -9.37
C THR A 498 -9.85 33.13 -9.55
N ALA A 499 -10.83 32.51 -10.23
CA ALA A 499 -12.17 33.06 -10.35
C ALA A 499 -12.87 33.19 -8.98
N ARG A 500 -12.67 32.24 -8.06
CA ARG A 500 -13.21 32.30 -6.70
C ARG A 500 -12.54 33.40 -5.87
N GLU A 501 -11.22 33.53 -5.95
CA GLU A 501 -10.47 34.62 -5.29
C GLU A 501 -10.92 35.99 -5.79
N GLN A 502 -11.08 36.15 -7.11
CA GLN A 502 -11.62 37.38 -7.70
C GLN A 502 -13.03 37.70 -7.19
N ARG A 503 -13.91 36.69 -7.03
CA ARG A 503 -15.24 36.89 -6.41
C ARG A 503 -15.12 37.36 -4.96
N VAL A 504 -14.21 36.79 -4.17
CA VAL A 504 -13.98 37.21 -2.79
C VAL A 504 -13.44 38.64 -2.74
N GLN A 505 -12.47 39.00 -3.59
CA GLN A 505 -11.91 40.35 -3.66
C GLN A 505 -12.96 41.38 -4.11
N ASN A 506 -13.79 41.04 -5.11
CA ASN A 506 -14.89 41.89 -5.55
C ASN A 506 -15.90 42.09 -4.42
N TRP A 507 -16.28 41.02 -3.70
CA TRP A 507 -17.16 41.12 -2.53
C TRP A 507 -16.57 42.01 -1.43
N GLN A 508 -15.28 41.85 -1.10
CA GLN A 508 -14.59 42.71 -0.13
C GLN A 508 -14.59 44.18 -0.57
N ARG A 509 -14.40 44.43 -1.87
CA ARG A 509 -14.49 45.79 -2.44
C ARG A 509 -15.90 46.35 -2.30
N THR A 510 -16.93 45.59 -2.67
CA THR A 510 -18.33 46.00 -2.50
C THR A 510 -18.67 46.33 -1.04
N VAL A 511 -18.19 45.54 -0.08
CA VAL A 511 -18.39 45.81 1.36
C VAL A 511 -17.68 47.11 1.79
N LYS A 512 -16.46 47.36 1.30
CA LYS A 512 -15.73 48.61 1.58
C LYS A 512 -16.42 49.82 0.95
N GLU A 513 -16.91 49.70 -0.27
CA GLU A 513 -17.59 50.76 -1.03
C GLU A 513 -18.98 51.07 -0.50
N ALA A 514 -19.65 50.10 0.15
CA ALA A 514 -20.97 50.28 0.76
C ALA A 514 -21.01 51.30 1.92
N LYS A 515 -19.85 51.81 2.39
CA LYS A 515 -19.72 52.85 3.43
C LYS A 515 -20.63 52.63 4.64
N LEU A 516 -20.75 51.37 5.08
CA LEU A 516 -21.61 50.96 6.18
C LEU A 516 -21.28 51.75 7.45
N ASN A 517 -22.32 52.26 8.12
CA ASN A 517 -22.18 52.92 9.42
C ASN A 517 -21.84 51.90 10.53
N LYS A 518 -21.49 52.36 11.73
CA LYS A 518 -21.02 51.48 12.82
C LYS A 518 -22.05 50.41 13.21
N GLU A 519 -23.33 50.74 13.22
CA GLU A 519 -24.41 49.82 13.59
C GLU A 519 -24.67 48.79 12.49
N GLN A 520 -24.71 49.22 11.22
CA GLN A 520 -24.85 48.33 10.06
C GLN A 520 -23.67 47.36 9.93
N ARG A 521 -22.43 47.81 10.22
CA ARG A 521 -21.27 46.91 10.26
C ARG A 521 -21.41 45.84 11.33
N ARG A 522 -21.91 46.20 12.51
CA ARG A 522 -22.14 45.26 13.61
C ARG A 522 -23.21 44.23 13.24
N GLN A 523 -24.33 44.67 12.66
CA GLN A 523 -25.40 43.77 12.19
C GLN A 523 -24.91 42.85 11.07
N PHE A 524 -24.16 43.39 10.10
CA PHE A 524 -23.58 42.60 9.02
C PHE A 524 -22.59 41.55 9.54
N GLN A 525 -21.71 41.94 10.45
CA GLN A 525 -20.76 41.02 11.08
C GLN A 525 -21.47 39.90 11.83
N ALA A 526 -22.52 40.21 12.62
CA ALA A 526 -23.31 39.20 13.31
C ALA A 526 -23.98 38.20 12.34
N LEU A 527 -24.48 38.67 11.19
CA LEU A 527 -25.05 37.82 10.14
C LEU A 527 -24.00 36.92 9.50
N VAL A 528 -22.82 37.46 9.17
CA VAL A 528 -21.69 36.70 8.61
C VAL A 528 -21.23 35.63 9.60
N GLU A 529 -21.08 36.00 10.87
CA GLU A 529 -20.73 35.06 11.94
C GLU A 529 -21.79 33.96 12.06
N GLN A 530 -23.08 34.30 12.09
CA GLN A 530 -24.16 33.30 12.13
C GLN A 530 -24.07 32.34 10.94
N LYS A 531 -23.95 32.87 9.71
CA LYS A 531 -23.87 32.05 8.49
C LYS A 531 -22.60 31.19 8.46
N PHE A 532 -21.49 31.69 9.00
CA PHE A 532 -20.26 30.92 9.14
C PHE A 532 -20.42 29.77 10.15
N HIS A 533 -21.11 29.99 11.27
CA HIS A 533 -21.41 28.93 12.24
C HIS A 533 -22.35 27.86 11.68
N GLU A 534 -23.39 28.27 10.94
CA GLU A 534 -24.28 27.37 10.21
C GLU A 534 -23.47 26.51 9.22
N TRP A 535 -22.61 27.14 8.42
CA TRP A 535 -21.72 26.44 7.49
C TRP A 535 -20.74 25.48 8.18
N LEU A 536 -20.13 25.88 9.31
CA LEU A 536 -19.23 25.02 10.09
C LEU A 536 -19.92 23.77 10.64
N LEU A 537 -21.21 23.88 10.97
CA LEU A 537 -22.03 22.76 11.43
C LEU A 537 -22.43 21.83 10.27
N GLU A 538 -22.89 22.40 9.15
CA GLU A 538 -23.30 21.64 7.95
C GLU A 538 -22.13 20.89 7.29
N SER A 539 -20.93 21.49 7.31
CA SER A 539 -19.72 20.90 6.72
C SER A 539 -18.96 19.93 7.62
N GLY A 540 -19.29 19.89 8.92
CA GLY A 540 -18.56 19.09 9.92
C GLY A 540 -17.19 19.66 10.33
N HIS A 541 -16.72 20.78 9.74
CA HIS A 541 -15.43 21.41 10.06
C HIS A 541 -15.33 21.92 11.50
N ARG A 542 -16.47 22.15 12.18
CA ARG A 542 -16.48 22.51 13.60
C ARG A 542 -15.73 21.49 14.46
N GLN A 543 -15.92 20.19 14.21
CA GLN A 543 -15.26 19.13 14.99
C GLN A 543 -13.74 19.17 14.83
N GLN A 544 -13.27 19.46 13.61
CA GLN A 544 -11.84 19.62 13.33
C GLN A 544 -11.26 20.78 14.16
N LEU A 545 -11.92 21.94 14.12
CA LEU A 545 -11.49 23.13 14.88
C LEU A 545 -11.50 22.86 16.39
N ASP A 546 -12.58 22.32 16.93
CA ASP A 546 -12.71 22.02 18.36
C ASP A 546 -11.60 21.06 18.84
N SER A 547 -11.21 20.10 17.99
CA SER A 547 -10.14 19.14 18.31
C SER A 547 -8.72 19.69 18.18
N LEU A 548 -8.53 20.79 17.44
CA LEU A 548 -7.24 21.46 17.24
C LEU A 548 -6.93 22.47 18.37
N ILE A 549 -7.93 22.86 19.17
CA ILE A 549 -7.74 23.77 20.30
C ILE A 549 -6.91 23.04 21.39
N PRO A 550 -5.73 23.57 21.78
CA PRO A 550 -4.96 23.00 22.87
C PRO A 550 -5.78 23.02 24.17
N ALA A 551 -5.73 21.94 24.95
CA ALA A 551 -6.27 21.98 26.31
C ALA A 551 -5.57 23.11 27.10
N PRO A 552 -6.30 23.91 27.90
CA PRO A 552 -5.68 24.96 28.70
C PRO A 552 -4.59 24.34 29.59
N PRO A 553 -3.44 25.01 29.78
CA PRO A 553 -2.37 24.46 30.61
C PRO A 553 -2.91 24.24 32.02
N GLU A 554 -2.79 23.01 32.53
CA GLU A 554 -3.07 22.70 33.92
C GLU A 554 -2.24 23.66 34.79
N THR A 555 -2.92 24.57 35.47
CA THR A 555 -2.32 25.39 36.51
C THR A 555 -1.81 24.40 37.55
N LYS A 556 -0.49 24.25 37.66
CA LYS A 556 0.14 23.57 38.79
C LYS A 556 -0.37 24.26 40.05
N GLN A 557 -1.39 23.69 40.69
CA GLN A 557 -1.69 24.00 42.08
C GLN A 557 -0.45 23.57 42.86
N ALA A 558 0.30 24.56 43.33
CA ALA A 558 1.29 24.39 44.36
C ALA A 558 0.56 23.80 45.58
N ALA A 559 0.75 22.50 45.81
CA ALA A 559 0.48 21.91 47.11
C ALA A 559 1.63 22.33 48.03
N GLY A 560 1.34 23.26 48.94
CA GLY A 560 2.12 23.44 50.16
C GLY A 560 1.82 22.34 51.18
#